data_AF-A0AAW2T6M4-F1
#
_entry.id   AF-A0AAW2T6M4-F1
#
_cell.length_a   1.000
_cell.length_b   1.000
_cell.length_c   1.000
_cell.angle_alpha   90.00
_cell.angle_beta   90.00
_cell.angle_gamma   90.00
#
_symmetry.space_group_name_H-M   'P 1'
#
loop_
_entity.id
_entity.type
_entity.pdbx_description
1 polymer ?
#
loop_
_entity_poly.entity_id
_entity_poly.type
_entity_poly.pdbx_seq_one_letter_code
_entity_poly.pdbx_strand_id
1 'polypeptide(L)'
;MQSSFGLNLTPRGKVKLRVQKEVLNGAILEQAYTVEYVVQDQMCESCSRVQANPDQWVAAVQLRQHVSHRRTFFYLEQLILKHDAAKYAIRIKQMDQGVDFFFSNRSHGVKFVEFLGKVTPIRSRNDKQLVSHDPKSNNYNYKYTFSVEISPICREDLICLPPKLAVSLGNFGPLVICNKVTNNIALLDPFTLRQSFLDAEQYWRSSLRPYCRVGSCLNT
;
A
#
# COMPACT_ATOMS: atom_id res chain seq x y z
N MET A 1 -40.96 -14.15 21.50
CA MET A 1 -39.92 -15.18 21.34
C MET A 1 -40.00 -15.72 19.92
N GLN A 2 -39.22 -15.18 18.98
CA GLN A 2 -39.11 -15.73 17.63
C GLN A 2 -37.93 -16.71 17.62
N SER A 3 -38.23 -17.99 17.84
CA SER A 3 -37.28 -19.08 17.56
C SER A 3 -37.36 -19.39 16.07
N SER A 4 -36.54 -18.72 15.27
CA SER A 4 -36.28 -19.10 13.89
C SER A 4 -35.52 -20.43 13.88
N PHE A 5 -36.25 -21.54 13.70
CA PHE A 5 -35.69 -22.84 13.35
C PHE A 5 -35.12 -22.77 11.94
N GLY A 6 -33.85 -22.38 11.82
CA GLY A 6 -33.07 -22.56 10.61
C GLY A 6 -32.73 -24.04 10.45
N LEU A 7 -33.37 -24.73 9.51
CA LEU A 7 -32.94 -26.04 9.03
C LEU A 7 -31.58 -25.87 8.36
N ASN A 8 -30.49 -26.01 9.12
CA ASN A 8 -29.15 -26.12 8.55
C ASN A 8 -29.05 -27.47 7.81
N LEU A 9 -29.37 -27.46 6.52
CA LEU A 9 -29.11 -28.55 5.59
C LEU A 9 -27.59 -28.73 5.48
N THR A 10 -27.01 -29.50 6.40
CA THR A 10 -25.58 -29.80 6.39
C THR A 10 -25.25 -30.72 5.21
N PRO A 11 -24.38 -30.31 4.28
CA PRO A 11 -23.97 -31.15 3.16
C PRO A 11 -23.31 -32.44 3.70
N ARG A 12 -23.75 -33.60 3.18
CA ARG A 12 -23.18 -34.89 3.54
C ARG A 12 -22.43 -35.49 2.35
N GLY A 13 -21.15 -35.76 2.55
CA GLY A 13 -20.29 -36.41 1.54
C GLY A 13 -20.06 -37.86 1.91
N LYS A 14 -20.31 -38.80 0.99
CA LYS A 14 -19.97 -40.22 1.18
C LYS A 14 -18.69 -40.54 0.44
N VAL A 15 -17.68 -41.02 1.17
CA VAL A 15 -16.39 -41.45 0.60
C VAL A 15 -16.23 -42.94 0.84
N LYS A 16 -15.96 -43.70 -0.22
CA LYS A 16 -15.62 -45.12 -0.11
C LYS A 16 -14.11 -45.25 0.06
N LEU A 17 -13.67 -45.65 1.24
CA LEU A 17 -12.28 -45.97 1.55
C LEU A 17 -12.05 -47.45 1.31
N ARG A 18 -10.98 -47.80 0.57
CA ARG A 18 -10.49 -49.17 0.46
C ARG A 18 -9.22 -49.29 1.28
N VAL A 19 -9.27 -50.10 2.32
CA VAL A 19 -8.12 -50.35 3.19
C VAL A 19 -7.55 -51.71 2.81
N GLN A 20 -6.29 -51.73 2.39
CA GLN A 20 -5.52 -52.94 2.18
C GLN A 20 -4.59 -53.14 3.37
N LYS A 21 -4.66 -54.31 4.00
CA LYS A 21 -3.75 -54.68 5.09
C LYS A 21 -3.23 -56.08 4.84
N GLU A 22 -1.91 -56.24 4.99
CA GLU A 22 -1.27 -57.54 4.97
C GLU A 22 -1.56 -58.28 6.27
N VAL A 23 -2.05 -59.50 6.15
CA VAL A 23 -2.40 -60.41 7.24
C VAL A 23 -1.37 -61.53 7.31
N LEU A 24 -1.38 -62.30 8.41
CA LEU A 24 -0.43 -63.40 8.67
C LEU A 24 -0.21 -64.28 7.43
N ASN A 25 1.06 -64.53 7.11
CA ASN A 25 1.55 -65.30 5.95
C ASN A 25 1.38 -64.64 4.56
N GLY A 26 1.51 -63.30 4.45
CA GLY A 26 1.62 -62.61 3.15
C GLY A 26 0.30 -62.49 2.38
N ALA A 27 -0.84 -62.80 3.01
CA ALA A 27 -2.15 -62.61 2.43
C ALA A 27 -2.57 -61.14 2.54
N ILE A 28 -2.87 -60.47 1.42
CA ILE A 28 -3.34 -59.08 1.40
C ILE A 28 -4.87 -59.07 1.46
N LEU A 29 -5.42 -58.47 2.51
CA LEU A 29 -6.87 -58.32 2.68
C LEU A 29 -7.30 -56.90 2.30
N GLU A 30 -8.17 -56.78 1.31
CA GLU A 30 -8.79 -55.51 0.90
C GLU A 30 -10.22 -55.43 1.41
N GLN A 31 -10.55 -54.36 2.14
CA GLN A 31 -11.90 -54.10 2.62
C GLN A 31 -12.35 -52.69 2.24
N ALA A 32 -13.55 -52.59 1.65
CA ALA A 32 -14.17 -51.33 1.30
C ALA A 32 -15.13 -50.87 2.41
N TYR A 33 -14.92 -49.68 2.95
CA TYR A 33 -15.77 -49.06 3.96
C TYR A 33 -16.30 -47.71 3.44
N THR A 34 -17.57 -47.42 3.69
CA THR A 34 -18.15 -46.12 3.31
C THR A 34 -18.17 -45.21 4.52
N VAL A 35 -17.38 -44.14 4.49
CA VAL A 35 -17.36 -43.08 5.51
C VAL A 35 -18.28 -41.95 5.08
N GLU A 36 -19.13 -41.50 5.99
CA GLU A 36 -19.99 -40.33 5.79
C GLU A 36 -19.38 -39.12 6.52
N TYR A 37 -19.11 -38.05 5.78
CA TYR A 37 -18.64 -36.78 6.29
C TYR A 37 -19.81 -35.82 6.42
N VAL A 38 -19.90 -35.14 7.56
CA VAL A 38 -20.83 -34.04 7.78
C VAL A 38 -20.04 -32.75 7.67
N VAL A 39 -20.38 -31.91 6.68
CA VAL A 39 -19.80 -30.58 6.55
C VAL A 39 -20.58 -29.63 7.45
N GLN A 40 -19.89 -29.00 8.40
CA GLN A 40 -20.44 -27.93 9.21
C GLN A 40 -19.88 -26.60 8.71
N ASP A 41 -20.78 -25.72 8.27
CA ASP A 41 -20.41 -24.37 7.89
C ASP A 41 -20.06 -23.57 9.14
N GLN A 42 -18.83 -23.08 9.20
CA GLN A 42 -18.37 -22.16 10.23
C GLN A 42 -17.74 -20.95 9.58
N MET A 43 -17.94 -19.79 10.20
CA MET A 43 -17.32 -18.56 9.74
C MET A 43 -15.84 -18.58 10.12
N CYS A 44 -14.96 -18.34 9.15
CA CYS A 44 -13.54 -18.23 9.44
C CYS A 44 -13.24 -16.99 10.30
N GLU A 45 -12.13 -17.03 11.02
CA GLU A 45 -11.77 -15.99 12.00
C GLU A 45 -11.62 -14.60 11.35
N SER A 46 -11.11 -14.54 10.12
CA SER A 46 -11.01 -13.29 9.35
C SER A 46 -12.38 -12.70 9.01
N CYS A 47 -13.32 -13.52 8.55
CA CYS A 47 -14.69 -13.07 8.27
C CYS A 47 -15.42 -12.66 9.55
N SER A 48 -15.24 -13.41 10.64
CA SER A 48 -15.83 -13.07 11.95
C SER A 48 -15.33 -11.71 12.47
N ARG A 49 -14.03 -11.41 12.32
CA ARG A 49 -13.47 -10.09 12.66
C ARG A 49 -14.07 -8.96 11.82
N VAL A 50 -14.24 -9.16 10.51
CA VAL A 50 -14.86 -8.18 9.61
C VAL A 50 -16.33 -7.95 9.98
N GLN A 51 -17.05 -9.00 10.39
CA GLN A 51 -18.45 -8.87 10.79
C GLN A 51 -18.59 -8.19 12.17
N ALA A 52 -17.65 -8.42 13.09
CA ALA A 52 -17.61 -7.76 14.40
C ALA A 52 -17.28 -6.28 14.29
N ASN A 53 -16.32 -5.89 13.44
CA ASN A 53 -15.96 -4.52 13.16
C ASN A 53 -15.52 -4.35 11.69
N PRO A 54 -16.42 -3.92 10.79
CA PRO A 54 -16.09 -3.77 9.37
C PRO A 54 -15.04 -2.68 9.11
N ASP A 55 -14.92 -1.70 10.01
CA ASP A 55 -13.92 -0.63 9.97
C ASP A 55 -12.56 -1.00 10.58
N GLN A 56 -12.39 -2.24 11.05
CA GLN A 56 -11.13 -2.67 11.65
C GLN A 56 -10.04 -2.79 10.59
N TRP A 57 -8.99 -1.98 10.75
CA TRP A 57 -7.81 -1.99 9.89
C TRP A 57 -6.56 -2.43 10.66
N VAL A 58 -5.64 -3.05 9.94
CA VAL A 58 -4.34 -3.50 10.47
C VAL A 58 -3.22 -2.63 9.96
N ALA A 59 -3.32 -2.14 8.72
CA ALA A 59 -2.34 -1.23 8.13
C ALA A 59 -3.00 0.06 7.64
N ALA A 60 -2.39 1.20 7.95
CA ALA A 60 -2.77 2.50 7.42
C ALA A 60 -1.61 3.10 6.65
N VAL A 61 -1.87 3.59 5.43
CA VAL A 61 -0.91 4.34 4.63
C VAL A 61 -1.37 5.79 4.59
N GLN A 62 -0.59 6.68 5.19
CA GLN A 62 -0.86 8.10 5.28
C GLN A 62 -0.05 8.81 4.22
N LEU A 63 -0.70 9.19 3.13
CA LEU A 63 -0.06 9.91 2.03
C LEU A 63 -0.20 11.41 2.26
N ARG A 64 0.93 12.14 2.31
CA ARG A 64 0.94 13.58 2.51
C ARG A 64 1.81 14.29 1.48
N GLN A 65 1.36 15.45 1.04
CA GLN A 65 2.12 16.34 0.17
C GLN A 65 1.98 17.79 0.67
N HIS A 66 3.08 18.33 1.21
CA HIS A 66 3.13 19.69 1.76
C HIS A 66 3.30 20.75 0.66
N VAL A 67 2.22 20.99 -0.10
CA VAL A 67 2.23 21.93 -1.24
C VAL A 67 0.93 22.74 -1.29
N SER A 68 1.05 24.03 -1.64
CA SER A 68 -0.08 24.93 -1.91
C SER A 68 -0.96 24.51 -3.09
N HIS A 69 -0.37 23.92 -4.14
CA HIS A 69 -1.06 23.44 -5.33
C HIS A 69 -0.94 21.91 -5.47
N ARG A 70 -2.07 21.19 -5.54
CA ARG A 70 -2.13 19.71 -5.49
C ARG A 70 -2.01 19.00 -6.86
N ARG A 71 -1.20 19.55 -7.79
CA ARG A 71 -1.15 19.09 -9.21
C ARG A 71 -0.66 17.65 -9.33
N THR A 72 0.46 17.35 -8.67
CA THR A 72 1.06 16.01 -8.60
C THR A 72 0.17 15.03 -7.84
N PHE A 73 -0.53 15.49 -6.81
CA PHE A 73 -1.50 14.68 -6.06
C PHE A 73 -2.67 14.21 -6.93
N PHE A 74 -3.32 15.12 -7.68
CA PHE A 74 -4.43 14.76 -8.56
C PHE A 74 -4.00 13.79 -9.67
N TYR A 75 -2.80 13.99 -10.23
CA TYR A 75 -2.24 13.05 -11.21
C TYR A 75 -2.05 11.65 -10.61
N LEU A 76 -1.58 11.58 -9.37
CA LEU A 76 -1.38 10.33 -8.66
C LEU A 76 -2.70 9.61 -8.34
N GLU A 77 -3.77 10.34 -7.97
CA GLU A 77 -5.11 9.75 -7.81
C GLU A 77 -5.60 9.09 -9.10
N GLN A 78 -5.44 9.77 -10.24
CA GLN A 78 -5.81 9.20 -11.54
C GLN A 78 -4.99 7.94 -11.88
N LEU A 79 -3.71 7.93 -11.55
CA LEU A 79 -2.85 6.75 -11.70
C LEU A 79 -3.29 5.59 -10.80
N ILE A 80 -3.66 5.86 -9.56
CA ILE A 80 -4.17 4.83 -8.63
C ILE A 80 -5.44 4.19 -9.19
N LEU A 81 -6.37 5.01 -9.71
CA LEU A 81 -7.60 4.51 -10.35
C LEU A 81 -7.29 3.71 -11.62
N LYS A 82 -6.39 4.21 -12.47
CA LYS A 82 -6.02 3.56 -13.74
C LYS A 82 -5.38 2.19 -13.54
N HIS A 83 -4.56 2.02 -12.51
CA HIS A 83 -3.87 0.76 -12.21
C HIS A 83 -4.58 -0.12 -11.18
N ASP A 84 -5.76 0.28 -10.70
CA ASP A 84 -6.51 -0.39 -9.63
C ASP A 84 -5.65 -0.68 -8.39
N ALA A 85 -4.73 0.24 -8.07
CA ALA A 85 -3.72 0.04 -7.04
C ALA A 85 -4.30 0.02 -5.61
N ALA A 86 -5.49 0.60 -5.42
CA ALA A 86 -6.20 0.68 -4.15
C ALA A 86 -7.32 -0.38 -4.00
N LYS A 87 -7.35 -1.43 -4.84
CA LYS A 87 -8.39 -2.48 -4.83
C LYS A 87 -8.68 -3.09 -3.45
N TYR A 88 -7.64 -3.27 -2.64
CA TYR A 88 -7.71 -3.91 -1.33
C TYR A 88 -7.90 -2.92 -0.17
N ALA A 89 -8.10 -1.63 -0.46
CA ALA A 89 -8.36 -0.63 0.57
C ALA A 89 -9.78 -0.81 1.11
N ILE A 90 -9.91 -0.96 2.43
CA ILE A 90 -11.20 -1.02 3.13
C ILE A 90 -11.85 0.36 3.11
N ARG A 91 -11.04 1.38 3.37
CA ARG A 91 -11.50 2.75 3.54
C ARG A 91 -10.45 3.72 3.04
N ILE A 92 -10.93 4.80 2.43
CA ILE A 92 -10.12 5.91 1.96
C ILE A 92 -10.67 7.17 2.63
N LYS A 93 -9.83 7.87 3.40
CA LYS A 93 -10.21 9.09 4.09
C LYS A 93 -9.38 10.25 3.57
N GLN A 94 -10.05 11.28 3.06
CA GLN A 94 -9.36 12.52 2.71
C GLN A 94 -9.02 13.30 3.99
N MET A 95 -7.80 13.80 4.06
CA MET A 95 -7.26 14.56 5.18
C MET A 95 -6.69 15.89 4.66
N ASP A 96 -6.35 16.82 5.56
CA ASP A 96 -5.65 18.01 5.10
C ASP A 96 -4.29 17.62 4.51
N GLN A 97 -3.97 18.21 3.35
CA GLN A 97 -2.74 17.97 2.60
C GLN A 97 -2.47 16.51 2.20
N GLY A 98 -3.51 15.65 2.12
CA GLY A 98 -3.35 14.30 1.60
C GLY A 98 -4.52 13.35 1.84
N VAL A 99 -4.25 12.05 1.78
CA VAL A 99 -5.26 10.98 1.89
C VAL A 99 -4.70 9.81 2.70
N ASP A 100 -5.56 9.20 3.51
CA ASP A 100 -5.26 7.99 4.29
C ASP A 100 -5.97 6.77 3.67
N PHE A 101 -5.20 5.73 3.40
CA PHE A 101 -5.68 4.44 2.91
C PHE A 101 -5.59 3.39 4.01
N PHE A 102 -6.69 2.71 4.29
CA PHE A 102 -6.76 1.67 5.32
C PHE A 102 -6.86 0.28 4.69
N PHE A 103 -6.05 -0.66 5.19
CA PHE A 103 -5.93 -2.02 4.68
C PHE A 103 -6.13 -3.06 5.80
N SER A 104 -6.71 -4.20 5.43
CA SER A 104 -6.92 -5.36 6.32
C SER A 104 -5.63 -6.12 6.61
N ASN A 105 -4.71 -6.17 5.64
CA ASN A 105 -3.44 -6.87 5.78
C ASN A 105 -2.26 -5.91 5.59
N ARG A 106 -1.20 -6.13 6.36
CA ARG A 106 0.08 -5.40 6.21
C ARG A 106 0.65 -5.51 4.80
N SER A 107 0.58 -6.69 4.19
CA SER A 107 1.16 -6.95 2.87
C SER A 107 0.52 -6.09 1.77
N HIS A 108 -0.77 -5.78 1.87
CA HIS A 108 -1.43 -4.87 0.91
C HIS A 108 -0.92 -3.44 1.07
N GLY A 109 -0.73 -2.98 2.30
CA GLY A 109 -0.14 -1.66 2.57
C GLY A 109 1.28 -1.52 2.02
N VAL A 110 2.14 -2.54 2.21
CA VAL A 110 3.52 -2.53 1.68
C VAL A 110 3.53 -2.47 0.16
N LYS A 111 2.73 -3.31 -0.52
CA LYS A 111 2.60 -3.29 -1.98
C LYS A 111 2.12 -1.93 -2.51
N PHE A 112 1.22 -1.27 -1.78
CA PHE A 112 0.73 0.05 -2.15
C PHE A 112 1.84 1.11 -2.03
N VAL A 113 2.64 1.08 -0.95
CA VAL A 113 3.81 1.97 -0.80
C VAL A 113 4.85 1.73 -1.90
N GLU A 114 5.12 0.48 -2.25
CA GLU A 114 6.01 0.14 -3.38
C GLU A 114 5.49 0.66 -4.72
N PHE A 115 4.17 0.60 -4.95
CA PHE A 115 3.56 1.19 -6.14
C PHE A 115 3.76 2.71 -6.18
N LEU A 116 3.53 3.40 -5.06
CA LEU A 116 3.72 4.85 -4.95
C LEU A 116 5.18 5.25 -5.26
N GLY A 117 6.15 4.47 -4.79
CA GLY A 117 7.57 4.70 -5.08
C GLY A 117 7.97 4.50 -6.54
N LYS A 118 7.22 3.71 -7.32
CA LYS A 118 7.46 3.56 -8.76
C LYS A 118 6.92 4.72 -9.58
N VAL A 119 5.86 5.37 -9.12
CA VAL A 119 5.18 6.43 -9.87
C VAL A 119 5.62 7.83 -9.47
N THR A 120 6.06 8.02 -8.23
CA THR A 120 6.41 9.33 -7.66
C THR A 120 7.58 9.25 -6.69
N PRO A 121 8.36 10.33 -6.51
CA PRO A 121 9.46 10.35 -5.57
C PRO A 121 8.89 10.55 -4.16
N ILE A 122 8.98 9.50 -3.34
CA ILE A 122 8.43 9.46 -1.98
C ILE A 122 9.52 9.25 -0.93
N ARG A 123 9.19 9.61 0.31
CA ARG A 123 9.88 9.17 1.52
C ARG A 123 8.88 8.42 2.39
N SER A 124 9.18 7.17 2.72
CA SER A 124 8.33 6.35 3.58
C SER A 124 8.97 6.13 4.95
N ARG A 125 8.16 6.27 6.00
CA ARG A 125 8.48 5.88 7.37
C ARG A 125 7.46 4.84 7.85
N ASN A 126 7.92 3.79 8.51
CA ASN A 126 7.11 2.71 9.03
C ASN A 126 7.14 2.69 10.56
N ASP A 127 5.97 2.73 11.17
CA ASP A 127 5.79 2.61 12.62
C ASP A 127 4.87 1.42 12.92
N LYS A 128 5.14 0.73 14.04
CA LYS A 128 4.35 -0.42 14.51
C LYS A 128 3.87 -0.15 15.93
N GLN A 129 2.60 -0.44 16.20
CA GLN A 129 1.99 -0.31 17.52
C GLN A 129 1.40 -1.65 17.95
N LEU A 130 1.75 -2.13 19.14
CA LEU A 130 1.13 -3.32 19.73
C LEU A 130 -0.27 -2.93 20.26
N VAL A 131 -1.30 -3.64 19.81
CA VAL A 131 -2.69 -3.42 20.26
C VAL A 131 -3.05 -4.41 21.34
N SER A 132 -2.77 -5.69 21.11
CA SER A 132 -3.04 -6.74 22.09
C SER A 132 -2.08 -7.91 21.92
N HIS A 133 -1.93 -8.67 23.00
CA HIS A 133 -1.14 -9.88 23.05
C HIS A 133 -1.98 -10.95 23.76
N ASP A 134 -2.16 -12.10 23.12
CA ASP A 134 -2.79 -13.25 23.75
C ASP A 134 -1.71 -14.19 24.30
N PRO A 135 -1.53 -14.28 25.63
CA PRO A 135 -0.50 -15.13 26.25
C PRO A 135 -0.79 -16.62 26.08
N LYS A 136 -2.03 -17.03 25.78
CA LYS A 136 -2.37 -18.45 25.61
C LYS A 136 -1.94 -18.98 24.24
N SER A 137 -2.06 -18.14 23.21
CA SER A 137 -1.71 -18.50 21.83
C SER A 137 -0.40 -17.87 21.35
N ASN A 138 0.29 -17.08 22.20
CA ASN A 138 1.48 -16.30 21.86
C ASN A 138 1.30 -15.45 20.57
N ASN A 139 0.09 -14.96 20.34
CA ASN A 139 -0.25 -14.13 19.16
C ASN A 139 -0.20 -12.65 19.54
N TYR A 140 0.51 -11.87 18.72
CA TYR A 140 0.65 -10.43 18.89
C TYR A 140 -0.14 -9.71 17.79
N ASN A 141 -1.12 -8.91 18.19
CA ASN A 141 -1.88 -8.07 17.26
C ASN A 141 -1.22 -6.70 17.17
N TYR A 142 -0.63 -6.41 16.02
CA TYR A 142 -0.02 -5.12 15.72
C TYR A 142 -0.87 -4.29 14.76
N LYS A 143 -0.85 -2.97 14.95
CA LYS A 143 -1.23 -1.99 13.94
C LYS A 143 0.02 -1.41 13.29
N TYR A 144 -0.02 -1.27 11.98
CA TYR A 144 1.06 -0.74 11.17
C TYR A 144 0.64 0.59 10.58
N THR A 145 1.51 1.60 10.71
CA THR A 145 1.31 2.91 10.10
C THR A 145 2.47 3.17 9.17
N PHE A 146 2.16 3.45 7.91
CA PHE A 146 3.12 3.85 6.90
C PHE A 146 2.89 5.33 6.59
N SER A 147 3.77 6.19 7.08
CA SER A 147 3.76 7.61 6.75
C SER A 147 4.54 7.81 5.46
N VAL A 148 3.88 8.28 4.41
CA VAL A 148 4.46 8.48 3.08
C VAL A 148 4.35 9.95 2.72
N GLU A 149 5.51 10.58 2.54
CA GLU A 149 5.62 11.97 2.13
C GLU A 149 6.06 12.05 0.67
N ILE A 150 5.27 12.73 -0.16
CA ILE A 150 5.60 12.99 -1.56
C ILE A 150 6.48 14.24 -1.63
N SER A 151 7.45 14.26 -2.54
CA SER A 151 8.23 15.47 -2.82
C SER A 151 7.30 16.68 -3.13
N PRO A 152 7.53 17.84 -2.49
CA PRO A 152 6.76 19.06 -2.73
C PRO A 152 7.04 19.76 -4.08
N ILE A 153 7.75 19.12 -5.00
CA ILE A 153 8.02 19.63 -6.35
C ILE A 153 6.89 19.23 -7.29
N CYS A 154 6.33 20.22 -8.01
CA CYS A 154 5.36 20.01 -9.06
C CYS A 154 5.98 20.22 -10.45
N ARG A 155 5.28 19.73 -11.47
CA ARG A 155 5.57 20.06 -12.87
C ARG A 155 5.49 21.59 -13.07
N GLU A 156 6.45 22.12 -13.82
CA GLU A 156 6.64 23.54 -14.16
C GLU A 156 7.04 24.45 -12.99
N ASP A 157 7.44 23.89 -11.85
CA ASP A 157 8.02 24.69 -10.77
C ASP A 157 9.44 25.14 -11.10
N LEU A 158 9.76 26.40 -10.73
CA LEU A 158 11.11 26.95 -10.79
C LEU A 158 11.86 26.64 -9.48
N ILE A 159 12.99 25.95 -9.62
CA ILE A 159 13.79 25.44 -8.51
C ILE A 159 15.15 26.12 -8.55
N CYS A 160 15.61 26.57 -7.39
CA CYS A 160 16.98 27.02 -7.22
C CYS A 160 17.81 25.87 -6.65
N LEU A 161 18.81 25.41 -7.41
CA LEU A 161 19.69 24.33 -7.00
C LEU A 161 20.81 24.87 -6.08
N PRO A 162 21.10 24.19 -4.96
CA PRO A 162 22.30 24.42 -4.18
C PRO A 162 23.54 24.19 -5.06
N PRO A 163 24.62 24.98 -4.88
CA PRO A 163 25.82 24.88 -5.72
C PRO A 163 26.44 23.48 -5.70
N LYS A 164 26.39 22.78 -4.56
CA LYS A 164 26.86 21.39 -4.45
C LYS A 164 26.09 20.43 -5.36
N LEU A 165 24.77 20.59 -5.43
CA LEU A 165 23.92 19.74 -6.25
C LEU A 165 24.06 20.09 -7.74
N ALA A 166 24.13 21.39 -8.06
CA ALA A 166 24.35 21.88 -9.42
C ALA A 166 25.66 21.32 -10.04
N VAL A 167 26.75 21.30 -9.27
CA VAL A 167 28.02 20.70 -9.68
C VAL A 167 27.86 19.19 -9.89
N SER A 168 27.22 18.48 -8.94
CA SER A 168 27.02 17.03 -9.05
C SER A 168 26.16 16.59 -10.24
N LEU A 169 25.26 17.46 -10.70
CA LEU A 169 24.38 17.22 -11.85
C LEU A 169 25.02 17.60 -13.20
N GLY A 170 26.33 17.87 -13.24
CA GLY A 170 27.06 18.22 -14.46
C GLY A 170 27.21 19.73 -14.69
N ASN A 171 27.40 20.48 -13.59
CA ASN A 171 27.56 21.92 -13.59
C ASN A 171 26.37 22.68 -14.22
N PHE A 172 25.17 22.32 -13.78
CA PHE A 172 23.93 23.00 -14.16
C PHE A 172 23.91 24.45 -13.67
N GLY A 173 23.13 25.30 -14.34
CA GLY A 173 22.81 26.62 -13.82
C GLY A 173 22.08 26.55 -12.48
N PRO A 174 22.14 27.61 -11.66
CA PRO A 174 21.46 27.67 -10.36
C PRO A 174 19.93 27.62 -10.47
N LEU A 175 19.37 28.00 -11.63
CA LEU A 175 17.94 28.02 -11.89
C LEU A 175 17.57 26.91 -12.87
N VAL A 176 16.65 26.04 -12.46
CA VAL A 176 16.14 24.95 -13.28
C VAL A 176 14.62 24.83 -13.15
N ILE A 177 13.99 24.31 -14.19
CA ILE A 177 12.54 24.08 -14.24
C ILE A 177 12.28 22.59 -14.11
N CYS A 178 11.30 22.20 -13.29
CA CYS A 178 10.84 20.81 -13.26
C CYS A 178 9.98 20.52 -14.51
N ASN A 179 10.50 19.71 -15.43
CA ASN A 179 9.76 19.32 -16.64
C ASN A 179 8.74 18.21 -16.36
N LYS A 180 9.14 17.19 -15.58
CA LYS A 180 8.30 16.03 -15.29
C LYS A 180 8.63 15.44 -13.92
N VAL A 181 7.59 15.00 -13.21
CA VAL A 181 7.73 14.25 -11.95
C VAL A 181 7.24 12.82 -12.20
N THR A 182 8.14 11.85 -12.11
CA THR A 182 7.84 10.40 -12.09
C THR A 182 8.55 9.78 -10.87
N ASN A 183 9.12 8.57 -10.98
CA ASN A 183 10.04 8.03 -9.96
C ASN A 183 11.19 9.02 -9.68
N ASN A 184 11.67 9.68 -10.74
CA ASN A 184 12.71 10.69 -10.68
C ASN A 184 12.14 12.06 -11.08
N ILE A 185 12.77 13.12 -10.59
CA ILE A 185 12.41 14.49 -10.91
C ILE A 185 13.28 14.92 -12.10
N ALA A 186 12.65 15.12 -13.27
CA ALA A 186 13.33 15.61 -14.45
C ALA A 186 13.44 17.14 -14.39
N LEU A 187 14.67 17.63 -14.34
CA LEU A 187 15.04 19.04 -14.32
C LEU A 187 15.48 19.46 -15.73
N LEU A 188 15.11 20.67 -16.12
CA LEU A 188 15.47 21.30 -17.39
C LEU A 188 16.10 22.66 -17.12
N ASP A 189 17.27 22.89 -17.71
CA ASP A 189 17.87 24.23 -17.74
C ASP A 189 17.26 25.03 -18.91
N PRO A 190 16.61 26.19 -18.65
CA PRO A 190 16.00 26.99 -19.71
C PRO A 190 17.01 27.61 -20.69
N PHE A 191 18.27 27.80 -20.29
CA PHE A 191 19.27 28.47 -21.14
C PHE A 191 20.05 27.47 -22.01
N THR A 192 20.36 26.30 -21.46
CA THR A 192 21.16 25.27 -22.16
C THR A 192 20.33 24.13 -22.73
N LEU A 193 19.03 24.07 -22.41
CA LEU A 193 18.10 22.98 -22.75
C LEU A 193 18.55 21.59 -22.27
N ARG A 194 19.53 21.53 -21.37
CA ARG A 194 20.03 20.27 -20.81
C ARG A 194 19.02 19.72 -19.81
N GLN A 195 18.86 18.40 -19.83
CA GLN A 195 18.01 17.66 -18.90
C GLN A 195 18.87 16.87 -17.91
N SER A 196 18.48 16.91 -16.64
CA SER A 196 19.06 16.07 -15.59
C SER A 196 17.96 15.39 -14.79
N PHE A 197 18.27 14.25 -14.20
CA PHE A 197 17.35 13.48 -13.39
C PHE A 197 17.83 13.49 -11.95
N LEU A 198 16.94 13.88 -11.04
CA LEU A 198 17.19 13.87 -9.61
C LEU A 198 16.38 12.72 -8.98
N ASP A 199 17.10 11.79 -8.36
CA ASP A 199 16.49 10.67 -7.65
C ASP A 199 15.87 11.12 -6.32
N ALA A 200 14.89 10.37 -5.82
CA ALA A 200 14.25 10.66 -4.53
C ALA A 200 15.26 10.75 -3.38
N GLU A 201 16.25 9.86 -3.32
CA GLU A 201 17.25 9.87 -2.25
C GLU A 201 18.14 11.12 -2.29
N GLN A 202 18.57 11.54 -3.48
CA GLN A 202 19.37 12.75 -3.66
C GLN A 202 18.58 14.00 -3.28
N TYR A 203 17.29 14.03 -3.62
CA TYR A 203 16.37 15.08 -3.22
C TYR A 203 16.27 15.19 -1.68
N TRP A 204 16.04 14.08 -0.97
CA TRP A 204 15.87 14.12 0.49
C TRP A 204 17.17 14.40 1.25
N ARG A 205 18.35 14.08 0.68
CA ARG A 205 19.65 14.44 1.27
C ARG A 205 19.98 15.92 1.16
N SER A 206 19.55 16.57 0.08
CA SER A 206 19.89 17.98 -0.21
C SER A 206 18.75 18.97 0.06
N SER A 207 17.58 18.48 0.50
CA SER A 207 16.37 19.23 0.88
C SER A 207 16.16 20.52 0.07
N LEU A 208 15.75 20.35 -1.18
CA LEU A 208 15.40 21.46 -2.07
C LEU A 208 14.02 22.00 -1.68
N ARG A 209 13.90 23.33 -1.54
CA ARG A 209 12.59 23.99 -1.50
C ARG A 209 12.38 24.74 -2.82
N PRO A 210 11.20 24.64 -3.46
CA PRO A 210 10.91 25.39 -4.67
C PRO A 210 10.95 26.90 -4.38
N TYR A 211 11.55 27.69 -5.28
CA TYR A 211 11.81 29.12 -5.09
C TYR A 211 10.61 29.99 -5.49
N CYS A 212 10.01 29.73 -6.65
CA CYS A 212 8.74 30.34 -7.08
C CYS A 212 7.82 29.24 -7.62
N ARG A 213 6.57 29.23 -7.19
CA ARG A 213 5.54 28.28 -7.64
C ARG A 213 4.68 28.96 -8.69
N VAL A 214 4.18 28.23 -9.68
CA VAL A 214 3.42 28.78 -10.82
C VAL A 214 2.26 29.72 -10.41
N GLY A 215 1.63 29.48 -9.25
CA GLY A 215 0.57 30.36 -8.72
C GLY A 215 1.05 31.66 -8.06
N SER A 216 2.33 31.75 -7.69
CA SER A 216 2.93 32.93 -7.04
C SER A 216 3.52 33.92 -8.03
N CYS A 217 3.96 33.45 -9.20
CA CYS A 217 4.74 34.26 -10.13
C CYS A 217 3.87 35.14 -11.07
N LEU A 218 2.53 35.03 -11.00
CA LEU A 218 1.56 35.81 -11.80
C LEU A 218 0.86 36.95 -11.02
N ASN A 219 1.17 37.13 -9.73
CA ASN A 219 0.55 38.16 -8.88
C ASN A 219 1.45 39.37 -8.61
N THR A 220 2.37 39.66 -9.52
CA THR A 220 3.13 40.93 -9.58
C THR A 220 3.00 41.49 -10.97
#